data_AF-A0A0C2XG48-F1
#
_entry.id   AF-A0A0C2XG48-F1
#
_cell.length_a   1.000
_cell.length_b   1.000
_cell.length_c   1.000
_cell.angle_alpha   90.00
_cell.angle_beta   90.00
_cell.angle_gamma   90.00
#
_symmetry.space_group_name_H-M   'P 1'
#
loop_
_entity.id
_entity.type
_entity.pdbx_description
1 polymer ?
#
loop_
_entity_poly.entity_id
_entity_poly.type
_entity_poly.pdbx_seq_one_letter_code
_entity_poly.pdbx_strand_id
1 'polypeptide(L)'
;LPTEIIIQTLEHIDDKRDLLTACLVSNLFSVISTPLLYRKLEINVSDIPLEQQDKLFKTMETHRISLLVTTVIVTLSKVQLMCPRWLTRHAKCICDGYDKKLGDAISSMTNLRVLDFDCNLCCIRYP
;
A
#
# COMPACT_ATOMS: atom_id res chain seq x y z
N LEU A 1 21.85 24.60 2.04
CA LEU A 1 22.34 23.31 2.56
C LEU A 1 22.68 22.42 1.37
N PRO A 2 23.76 21.62 1.41
CA PRO A 2 23.97 20.56 0.42
C PRO A 2 22.79 19.59 0.38
N THR A 3 22.44 19.15 -0.81
CA THR A 3 21.27 18.30 -1.08
C THR A 3 21.35 16.97 -0.33
N GLU A 4 22.55 16.44 -0.17
CA GLU A 4 22.87 15.19 0.50
C GLU A 4 22.49 15.23 1.98
N ILE A 5 22.74 16.37 2.64
CA ILE A 5 22.40 16.57 4.05
C ILE A 5 20.87 16.65 4.20
N ILE A 6 20.19 17.28 3.24
CA ILE A 6 18.72 17.37 3.23
C ILE A 6 18.12 15.97 3.06
N ILE A 7 18.64 15.16 2.12
CA ILE A 7 18.21 13.77 1.92
C ILE A 7 18.37 12.99 3.22
N GLN A 8 19.55 13.01 3.83
CA GLN A 8 19.81 12.29 5.08
C GLN A 8 18.88 12.75 6.21
N THR A 9 18.56 14.04 6.29
CA THR A 9 17.64 14.56 7.31
C THR A 9 16.22 14.03 7.09
N LEU A 10 15.74 14.05 5.84
CA LEU A 10 14.40 13.59 5.50
C LEU A 10 14.27 12.06 5.59
N GLU A 11 15.35 11.30 5.35
CA GLU A 11 15.36 9.84 5.51
C GLU A 11 15.12 9.39 6.96
N HIS A 12 15.39 10.23 7.95
CA HIS A 12 15.12 9.94 9.36
C HIS A 12 13.67 10.28 9.78
N ILE A 13 12.86 10.84 8.88
CA ILE A 13 11.46 11.13 9.15
C ILE A 13 10.64 9.86 8.88
N ASP A 14 10.18 9.21 9.95
CA ASP A 14 9.32 8.02 9.86
C ASP A 14 7.85 8.37 9.54
N ASP A 15 7.39 9.57 9.92
CA ASP A 15 6.00 9.99 9.68
C ASP A 15 5.81 10.50 8.23
N LYS A 16 4.97 9.79 7.47
CA LYS A 16 4.58 10.19 6.11
C LYS A 16 3.92 11.57 6.05
N ARG A 17 3.27 12.04 7.11
CA ARG A 17 2.64 13.37 7.14
C ARG A 17 3.68 14.49 7.15
N ASP A 18 4.79 14.27 7.84
CA ASP A 18 5.90 15.21 7.88
C ASP A 18 6.63 15.24 6.53
N LEU A 19 6.81 14.08 5.88
CA LEU A 19 7.32 14.00 4.50
C LEU A 19 6.40 14.66 3.48
N LEU A 20 5.07 14.52 3.63
CA LEU A 20 4.08 15.23 2.81
C LEU A 20 4.19 16.74 3.00
N THR A 21 4.33 17.19 4.25
CA THR A 21 4.49 18.62 4.56
C THR A 21 5.77 19.15 3.92
N ALA A 22 6.89 18.43 4.04
CA ALA A 22 8.14 18.78 3.37
C ALA A 22 7.96 18.89 1.84
N CYS A 23 7.25 17.94 1.23
CA CYS A 23 6.92 17.95 -0.20
C CYS A 23 6.24 19.24 -0.68
N LEU A 24 5.47 19.91 0.19
CA LEU A 24 4.72 21.13 -0.14
C LEU A 24 5.51 22.42 0.07
N VAL A 25 6.68 22.37 0.74
CA VAL A 25 7.47 23.56 1.07
C VAL A 25 8.10 24.19 -0.18
N SER A 26 8.67 23.38 -1.07
CA SER A 26 9.29 23.86 -2.31
C SER A 26 9.47 22.73 -3.34
N ASN A 27 9.75 23.10 -4.59
CA ASN A 27 10.05 22.14 -5.65
C ASN A 27 11.26 21.24 -5.30
N LEU A 28 12.28 21.79 -4.65
CA LEU A 28 13.46 21.00 -4.25
C LEU A 28 13.06 19.92 -3.23
N PHE A 29 12.31 20.31 -2.19
CA PHE A 29 11.84 19.36 -1.20
C PHE A 29 10.84 18.37 -1.79
N SER A 30 10.01 18.78 -2.76
CA SER A 30 9.12 17.89 -3.49
C SER A 30 9.88 16.78 -4.21
N VAL A 31 10.93 17.14 -4.96
CA VAL A 31 11.76 16.18 -5.72
C VAL A 31 12.46 15.18 -4.78
N ILE A 32 12.95 15.65 -3.63
CA ILE A 32 13.69 14.82 -2.68
C ILE A 32 12.75 13.95 -1.82
N SER A 33 11.65 14.53 -1.34
CA SER A 33 10.74 13.86 -0.38
C SER A 33 9.79 12.90 -1.08
N THR A 34 9.48 13.11 -2.37
CA THR A 34 8.57 12.22 -3.12
C THR A 34 9.06 10.76 -3.14
N PRO A 35 10.31 10.45 -3.54
CA PRO A 35 10.83 9.08 -3.44
C PRO A 35 10.75 8.48 -2.05
N LEU A 36 11.03 9.28 -1.00
CA LEU A 36 10.98 8.84 0.39
C LEU A 36 9.54 8.53 0.83
N LEU A 37 8.60 9.39 0.46
CA LEU A 37 7.18 9.27 0.78
C LEU A 37 6.55 7.99 0.21
N TYR A 38 6.89 7.66 -1.04
CA TYR A 38 6.34 6.49 -1.74
C TYR A 38 7.18 5.23 -1.60
N ARG A 39 8.35 5.28 -0.94
CA ARG A 39 9.26 4.13 -0.75
C ARG A 39 8.57 2.93 -0.11
N LYS A 40 7.72 3.19 0.89
CA LYS A 40 6.98 2.18 1.65
C LYS A 40 5.47 2.39 1.47
N LEU A 41 4.77 1.38 0.96
CA LEU A 41 3.31 1.34 0.95
C LEU A 41 2.81 0.42 2.05
N GLU A 42 1.86 0.92 2.84
CA GLU A 42 1.16 0.16 3.85
C GLU A 42 -0.31 0.13 3.45
N ILE A 43 -0.82 -1.07 3.20
CA ILE A 43 -2.17 -1.31 2.72
C ILE A 43 -2.90 -2.07 3.82
N ASN A 44 -3.62 -1.34 4.66
CA ASN A 44 -4.54 -1.97 5.60
C ASN A 44 -5.89 -2.16 4.92
N VAL A 45 -6.16 -3.39 4.50
CA VAL A 45 -7.36 -3.72 3.72
C VAL A 45 -8.63 -3.46 4.51
N SER A 46 -8.56 -3.52 5.83
CA SER A 46 -9.71 -3.40 6.72
C SER A 46 -10.18 -1.95 6.88
N ASP A 47 -9.28 -1.00 6.65
CA ASP A 47 -9.54 0.43 6.83
C ASP A 47 -10.03 1.10 5.54
N ILE A 48 -9.95 0.40 4.40
CA ILE A 48 -10.25 0.97 3.08
C ILE A 48 -11.63 0.49 2.63
N PRO A 49 -12.62 1.38 2.47
CA PRO A 49 -13.90 1.04 1.87
C PRO A 49 -13.71 0.41 0.48
N LEU A 50 -14.48 -0.62 0.15
CA LEU A 50 -14.42 -1.34 -1.14
C LEU A 50 -14.39 -0.41 -2.36
N GLU A 51 -15.18 0.67 -2.33
CA GLU A 51 -15.25 1.67 -3.42
C GLU A 51 -13.94 2.43 -3.64
N GLN A 52 -13.11 2.56 -2.60
CA GLN A 52 -11.82 3.26 -2.64
C GLN A 52 -10.64 2.33 -2.98
N GLN A 53 -10.80 1.01 -2.81
CA GLN A 53 -9.76 0.03 -3.10
C GLN A 53 -9.35 0.06 -4.59
N ASP A 54 -10.32 0.18 -5.51
CA ASP A 54 -10.04 0.27 -6.95
C ASP A 54 -9.25 1.54 -7.32
N LYS A 55 -9.53 2.65 -6.64
CA LYS A 55 -8.79 3.90 -6.86
C LYS A 55 -7.36 3.78 -6.35
N LEU A 56 -7.17 3.10 -5.21
CA LEU A 56 -5.85 2.83 -4.65
C LEU A 56 -5.02 1.98 -5.62
N PHE A 57 -5.55 0.86 -6.12
CA PHE A 57 -4.83 -0.01 -7.05
C PHE A 57 -4.43 0.71 -8.33
N LYS A 58 -5.35 1.44 -8.96
CA LYS A 58 -5.03 2.28 -10.13
C LYS A 58 -3.94 3.31 -9.85
N THR A 59 -3.90 3.86 -8.64
CA THR A 59 -2.87 4.82 -8.24
C THR A 59 -1.52 4.12 -8.09
N MET A 60 -1.49 2.95 -7.46
CA MET A 60 -0.27 2.13 -7.30
C MET A 60 0.31 1.68 -8.64
N GLU A 61 -0.55 1.36 -9.61
CA GLU A 61 -0.18 0.99 -10.98
C GLU A 61 0.39 2.15 -11.81
N THR A 62 0.26 3.41 -11.34
CA THR A 62 0.86 4.53 -12.07
C THR A 62 2.37 4.39 -12.13
N HIS A 63 2.92 4.54 -13.33
CA HIS A 63 4.35 4.33 -13.60
C HIS A 63 5.28 5.08 -12.63
N ARG A 64 4.89 6.30 -12.23
CA ARG A 64 5.69 7.11 -11.30
C ARG A 64 5.73 6.51 -9.90
N ILE A 65 4.62 5.96 -9.39
CA ILE A 65 4.58 5.37 -8.06
C ILE A 65 5.22 3.99 -8.09
N SER A 66 4.91 3.16 -9.09
CA SER A 66 5.44 1.80 -9.17
C SER A 66 6.96 1.72 -9.25
N LEU A 67 7.61 2.76 -9.80
CA LEU A 67 9.08 2.90 -9.80
C LEU A 67 9.68 3.33 -8.45
N LEU A 68 8.91 3.98 -7.57
CA LEU A 68 9.43 4.51 -6.31
C LEU A 68 9.26 3.53 -5.14
N VAL A 69 8.29 2.63 -5.24
CA VAL A 69 7.96 1.68 -4.16
C VAL A 69 9.03 0.59 -4.09
N THR A 70 9.63 0.43 -2.91
CA THR A 70 10.57 -0.65 -2.60
C THR A 70 10.03 -1.62 -1.57
N THR A 71 9.06 -1.20 -0.76
CA THR A 71 8.48 -1.99 0.32
C THR A 71 6.97 -1.90 0.27
N VAL A 72 6.30 -3.05 0.25
CA VAL A 72 4.85 -3.15 0.39
C VAL A 72 4.54 -4.01 1.60
N ILE A 73 3.73 -3.48 2.51
CA ILE A 73 3.18 -4.23 3.65
C ILE A 73 1.67 -4.26 3.47
N VAL A 74 1.10 -5.46 3.39
CA VAL A 74 -0.33 -5.67 3.27
C VAL A 74 -0.84 -6.27 4.58
N THR A 75 -1.75 -5.56 5.25
CA THR A 75 -2.38 -6.04 6.48
C THR A 75 -3.80 -6.50 6.19
N LEU A 76 -4.06 -7.79 6.42
CA LEU A 76 -5.36 -8.44 6.26
C LEU A 76 -5.96 -8.71 7.66
N SER A 77 -7.13 -8.14 7.95
CA SER A 77 -7.85 -8.40 9.21
C SER A 77 -9.27 -8.94 9.01
N LYS A 78 -9.81 -9.55 10.06
CA LYS A 78 -10.90 -10.55 10.08
C LYS A 78 -12.22 -10.18 9.39
N VAL A 79 -12.53 -8.89 9.20
CA VAL A 79 -13.93 -8.45 9.05
C VAL A 79 -14.41 -8.38 7.59
N GLN A 80 -13.53 -8.18 6.61
CA GLN A 80 -13.96 -7.89 5.23
C GLN A 80 -13.75 -9.03 4.21
N LEU A 81 -12.99 -10.08 4.56
CA LEU A 81 -12.71 -11.21 3.66
C LEU A 81 -13.61 -12.43 3.90
N MET A 82 -14.55 -12.36 4.84
CA MET A 82 -15.49 -13.46 5.07
C MET A 82 -16.52 -13.53 3.94
N CYS A 83 -16.31 -14.43 2.99
CA CYS A 83 -17.39 -14.91 2.14
C CYS A 83 -18.41 -15.64 3.03
N PRO A 84 -19.68 -15.18 3.10
CA PRO A 84 -20.70 -15.91 3.84
C PRO A 84 -20.84 -17.30 3.22
N ARG A 85 -20.80 -18.36 4.05
CA ARG A 85 -20.90 -19.77 3.61
C ARG A 85 -22.09 -20.06 2.67
N TRP A 86 -23.12 -19.21 2.72
CA TRP A 86 -24.36 -19.27 1.94
C TRP A 86 -24.18 -18.86 0.46
N LEU A 87 -23.10 -18.17 0.10
CA LEU A 87 -22.80 -17.71 -1.28
C LEU A 87 -21.96 -18.71 -2.10
N THR A 88 -21.56 -19.83 -1.49
CA THR A 88 -20.55 -20.78 -2.00
C THR A 88 -20.93 -21.57 -3.24
N ARG A 89 -22.18 -21.52 -3.72
CA ARG A 89 -22.53 -22.24 -4.95
C ARG A 89 -22.31 -21.43 -6.23
N HIS A 90 -22.55 -20.11 -6.26
CA HIS A 90 -22.55 -19.34 -7.51
C HIS A 90 -21.95 -17.93 -7.44
N ALA A 91 -21.54 -17.42 -6.27
CA ALA A 91 -20.91 -16.12 -6.21
C ALA A 91 -19.39 -16.24 -6.11
N LYS A 92 -18.68 -15.62 -7.07
CA LYS A 92 -17.24 -15.37 -6.95
C LYS A 92 -17.01 -14.63 -5.64
N CYS A 93 -16.15 -15.19 -4.78
CA CYS A 93 -15.70 -14.48 -3.60
C CYS A 93 -15.10 -13.14 -4.04
N ILE A 94 -15.46 -12.06 -3.36
CA ILE A 94 -14.86 -10.73 -3.58
C ILE A 94 -13.33 -10.81 -3.41
N CYS A 95 -12.86 -11.76 -2.60
CA CYS A 95 -11.44 -12.12 -2.43
C CYS A 95 -10.72 -12.39 -3.77
N ASP A 96 -11.32 -13.15 -4.70
CA ASP A 96 -10.63 -13.51 -5.95
C ASP A 96 -10.35 -12.30 -6.84
N GLY A 97 -11.28 -11.33 -6.84
CA GLY A 97 -11.13 -10.09 -7.58
C GLY A 97 -10.13 -9.14 -6.92
N TYR A 98 -10.12 -9.10 -5.59
CA TYR A 98 -9.19 -8.31 -4.81
C TYR A 98 -7.75 -8.82 -4.94
N ASP A 99 -7.54 -10.13 -4.75
CA ASP A 99 -6.23 -10.78 -4.84
C ASP A 99 -5.61 -10.56 -6.21
N LYS A 100 -6.43 -10.68 -7.26
CA LYS A 100 -5.97 -10.40 -8.63
C LYS A 100 -5.54 -8.94 -8.79
N LYS A 101 -6.36 -7.96 -8.37
CA LYS A 101 -6.03 -6.53 -8.50
C LYS A 101 -4.80 -6.14 -7.67
N LEU A 102 -4.70 -6.67 -6.45
CA LEU A 102 -3.53 -6.46 -5.60
C LEU A 102 -2.28 -7.08 -6.25
N GLY A 103 -2.39 -8.30 -6.77
CA GLY A 103 -1.32 -8.98 -7.50
C GLY A 103 -0.87 -8.20 -8.73
N ASP A 104 -1.82 -7.73 -9.56
CA ASP A 104 -1.54 -6.92 -10.75
C ASP A 104 -0.83 -5.61 -10.34
N ALA A 105 -1.31 -4.90 -9.31
CA ALA A 105 -0.69 -3.68 -8.81
C ALA A 105 0.72 -3.89 -8.27
N ILE A 106 0.95 -4.95 -7.47
CA ILE A 106 2.28 -5.30 -6.96
C ILE A 106 3.22 -5.69 -8.11
N SER A 107 2.73 -6.45 -9.09
CA SER A 107 3.53 -6.89 -10.24
C SER A 107 4.06 -5.73 -11.10
N SER A 108 3.38 -4.59 -11.07
CA SER A 108 3.82 -3.37 -11.76
C SER A 108 5.03 -2.69 -11.10
N MET A 109 5.37 -3.05 -9.85
CA MET A 109 6.42 -2.43 -9.06
C MET A 109 7.78 -3.06 -9.33
N THR A 110 8.51 -2.50 -10.30
CA THR A 110 9.80 -3.04 -10.76
C THR A 110 10.93 -2.93 -9.74
N ASN A 111 10.84 -1.97 -8.81
CA ASN A 111 11.85 -1.74 -7.77
C ASN A 111 11.49 -2.34 -6.41
N LEU A 112 10.43 -3.16 -6.36
CA LEU A 112 10.00 -3.83 -5.13
C LEU A 112 11.10 -4.77 -4.61
N ARG A 113 11.46 -4.61 -3.34
CA ARG A 113 12.48 -5.42 -2.66
C ARG A 113 11.89 -6.23 -1.51
N VAL A 114 10.90 -5.66 -0.84
CA VAL A 114 10.25 -6.27 0.32
C VAL A 114 8.74 -6.29 0.07
N LEU A 115 8.18 -7.48 0.14
CA LEU A 115 6.74 -7.70 0.16
C LEU A 115 6.41 -8.48 1.43
N ASP A 116 5.61 -7.87 2.30
CA ASP A 116 5.21 -8.45 3.57
C ASP A 116 3.69 -8.52 3.67
N PHE A 117 3.20 -9.65 4.19
CA PHE A 117 1.78 -9.92 4.37
C PHE A 117 1.51 -10.20 5.85
N ASP A 118 0.99 -9.21 6.55
CA ASP A 118 0.52 -9.36 7.92
C ASP A 118 -0.92 -9.87 7.91
N CYS A 119 -1.09 -11.17 8.08
CA CYS A 119 -2.38 -11.83 8.06
C CYS A 119 -2.85 -12.15 9.49
N ASN A 120 -3.65 -11.25 10.07
CA ASN A 120 -4.30 -11.47 11.36
C ASN A 120 -5.65 -12.19 11.22
N LEU A 121 -5.67 -13.26 10.43
CA LEU A 121 -6.84 -14.09 10.17
C LEU A 121 -6.98 -15.17 11.26
N CYS A 122 -7.50 -14.86 12.45
CA CYS A 122 -7.90 -15.97 13.35
C CYS A 122 -9.16 -16.64 12.80
N CYS A 123 -9.04 -17.88 12.35
CA CYS A 123 -10.17 -18.81 12.32
C CYS A 123 -10.58 -19.09 13.77
N ILE A 124 -11.60 -18.40 14.28
CA ILE A 124 -12.30 -18.89 15.45
C ILE A 124 -13.09 -20.12 14.97
N ARG A 125 -12.51 -21.32 15.16
CA ARG A 125 -13.28 -22.56 15.21
C ARG A 125 -14.18 -22.44 16.44
N TYR A 126 -15.45 -22.09 16.24
CA TYR A 126 -16.47 -22.45 17.24
C TYR A 126 -16.87 -23.92 17.01
N PRO A 127 -17.01 -24.71 18.09
CA PRO A 127 -17.52 -26.08 18.03
C PRO A 127 -18.93 -26.15 17.43
#